data_AF-A0A7T0JKN2-F1
#
_entry.id   AF-A0A7T0JKN2-F1
#
_cell.length_a   1.000
_cell.length_b   1.000
_cell.length_c   1.000
_cell.angle_alpha   90.00
_cell.angle_beta   90.00
_cell.angle_gamma   90.00
#
_symmetry.space_group_name_H-M   'P 1'
#
loop_
_entity.id
_entity.type
_entity.pdbx_description
1 polymer ?
#
loop_
_entity_poly.entity_id
_entity_poly.type
_entity_poly.pdbx_seq_one_letter_code
_entity_poly.pdbx_strand_id
1 'polypeptide(L)'
;MSSNNLFASWHLCNGIAVGLVVGLALSNQVVAKDVDATLRDVWRFTHALPAPWGAPLPGAADLTGRTLTVTGNSVDGPKPFACKNASSELIQLPAAGLFQGNLPGDATRAALALGLIRFPLNSSSLWCDSGVFDFHYADEDTVLIGLDNRVWSLSRAPGAKAAAKAPEGVVQRLLEAHFAGGMGFSAQTLANKRPFLSEGLWQAANVYLAKSQPSDEVPAINGDPFTDSQEYPPRFAVQPARIAGDKAEVEVKFSGADLDSRLRYRLIREADAWRVDDIVYSAGGASFRGLMQ
;
A
#
# COMPACT_ATOMS: atom_id res chain seq x y z
N MET A 1 4.94 -73.06 -59.00
CA MET A 1 6.05 -73.99 -59.29
C MET A 1 7.32 -73.34 -58.77
N SER A 2 7.71 -73.70 -57.55
CA SER A 2 8.92 -74.51 -57.24
C SER A 2 10.19 -73.66 -57.37
N SER A 3 10.77 -73.13 -56.28
CA SER A 3 11.81 -73.75 -55.41
C SER A 3 12.97 -74.37 -56.21
N ASN A 4 14.27 -74.22 -55.93
CA ASN A 4 15.03 -73.68 -54.78
C ASN A 4 16.52 -73.58 -55.22
N ASN A 5 17.22 -72.53 -54.77
CA ASN A 5 18.56 -72.46 -54.13
C ASN A 5 19.71 -73.41 -54.52
N LEU A 6 20.95 -72.87 -54.55
CA LEU A 6 22.02 -73.11 -53.54
C LEU A 6 23.30 -72.26 -53.83
N PHE A 7 23.70 -71.49 -52.80
CA PHE A 7 25.03 -71.09 -52.27
C PHE A 7 26.23 -70.70 -53.18
N ALA A 8 26.81 -69.54 -52.87
CA ALA A 8 28.19 -69.42 -52.37
C ALA A 8 28.45 -68.02 -51.76
N SER A 9 29.29 -68.00 -50.73
CA SER A 9 29.60 -66.92 -49.80
C SER A 9 30.64 -65.90 -50.32
N TRP A 10 30.82 -64.80 -49.57
CA TRP A 10 32.08 -64.17 -49.13
C TRP A 10 32.11 -62.62 -49.19
N HIS A 11 32.68 -62.05 -48.11
CA HIS A 11 33.28 -60.72 -47.90
C HIS A 11 32.44 -59.56 -47.33
N LEU A 12 32.67 -59.38 -46.01
CA LEU A 12 32.62 -58.13 -45.24
C LEU A 12 33.52 -57.04 -45.86
N CYS A 13 33.03 -55.79 -45.89
CA CYS A 13 33.85 -54.61 -45.55
C CYS A 13 32.97 -53.42 -45.10
N ASN A 14 33.38 -52.86 -43.96
CA ASN A 14 32.96 -51.63 -43.29
C ASN A 14 32.85 -50.44 -44.27
N GLY A 15 31.97 -49.44 -44.12
CA GLY A 15 31.39 -48.87 -42.92
C GLY A 15 32.04 -47.51 -42.62
N ILE A 16 31.56 -46.42 -43.23
CA ILE A 16 31.67 -45.04 -42.71
C ILE A 16 30.41 -44.26 -43.17
N ALA A 17 29.47 -44.06 -42.25
CA ALA A 17 28.36 -43.11 -42.40
C ALA A 17 28.81 -41.76 -41.82
N VAL A 18 28.93 -40.74 -42.67
CA VAL A 18 29.17 -39.36 -42.22
C VAL A 18 27.85 -38.81 -41.70
N GLY A 19 27.69 -38.84 -40.37
CA GLY A 19 26.57 -38.21 -39.68
C GLY A 19 26.76 -36.70 -39.63
N LEU A 20 25.91 -35.96 -40.35
CA LEU A 20 25.79 -34.52 -40.24
C LEU A 20 25.11 -34.18 -38.90
N VAL A 21 25.90 -33.81 -37.88
CA VAL A 21 25.36 -33.28 -36.62
C VAL A 21 24.97 -31.83 -36.87
N VAL A 22 23.68 -31.59 -37.14
CA VAL A 22 23.08 -30.25 -37.05
C VAL A 22 23.03 -29.89 -35.57
N GLY A 23 24.00 -29.09 -35.12
CA GLY A 23 23.98 -28.49 -33.80
C GLY A 23 22.82 -27.52 -33.67
N LEU A 24 21.69 -28.00 -33.14
CA LEU A 24 20.63 -27.13 -32.62
C LEU A 24 21.21 -26.40 -31.41
N ALA A 25 21.68 -25.17 -31.63
CA ALA A 25 21.93 -24.22 -30.57
C ALA A 25 20.58 -23.92 -29.89
N LEU A 26 20.28 -24.64 -28.80
CA LEU A 26 19.25 -24.25 -27.86
C LEU A 26 19.68 -22.91 -27.26
N SER A 27 19.23 -21.84 -27.89
CA SER A 27 19.31 -20.51 -27.33
C SER A 27 18.43 -20.54 -26.08
N ASN A 28 19.05 -20.61 -24.89
CA ASN A 28 18.35 -20.29 -23.66
C ASN A 28 17.95 -18.82 -23.76
N GLN A 29 16.78 -18.57 -24.34
CA GLN A 29 16.08 -17.31 -24.21
C GLN A 29 15.82 -17.18 -22.71
N VAL A 30 16.66 -16.40 -22.02
CA VAL A 30 16.31 -15.86 -20.73
C VAL A 30 15.13 -14.93 -21.01
N VAL A 31 13.93 -15.49 -20.95
CA VAL A 31 12.72 -14.69 -20.96
C VAL A 31 12.86 -13.79 -19.74
N ALA A 32 13.08 -12.50 -19.97
CA ALA A 32 13.00 -11.52 -18.90
C ALA A 32 11.64 -11.75 -18.24
N LYS A 33 11.64 -12.20 -16.98
CA LYS A 33 10.39 -12.37 -16.24
C LYS A 33 9.81 -10.97 -16.11
N ASP A 34 8.66 -10.71 -16.72
CA ASP A 34 7.95 -9.47 -16.46
C ASP A 34 7.62 -9.35 -14.96
N VAL A 35 7.18 -8.16 -14.54
CA VAL A 35 6.62 -7.99 -13.20
C VAL A 35 5.35 -8.83 -13.04
N ASP A 36 5.22 -9.51 -11.89
CA ASP A 36 4.05 -10.29 -11.50
C ASP A 36 2.77 -9.45 -11.53
N ALA A 37 1.66 -10.09 -11.92
CA ALA A 37 0.37 -9.42 -12.11
C ALA A 37 -0.17 -8.77 -10.84
N THR A 38 0.18 -9.26 -9.64
CA THR A 38 -0.30 -8.67 -8.38
C THR A 38 0.30 -7.29 -8.12
N LEU A 39 1.54 -7.06 -8.57
CA LEU A 39 2.25 -5.79 -8.41
C LEU A 39 1.95 -4.79 -9.54
N ARG A 40 1.49 -5.26 -10.72
CA ARG A 40 1.10 -4.42 -11.86
C ARG A 40 -0.12 -3.56 -11.55
N ASP A 41 0.11 -2.33 -11.11
CA ASP A 41 -0.94 -1.34 -10.88
C ASP A 41 -0.34 0.06 -10.73
N VAL A 42 -1.19 1.04 -10.44
CA VAL A 42 -0.83 2.32 -9.84
C VAL A 42 -0.95 2.21 -8.32
N TRP A 43 0.18 2.36 -7.64
CA TRP A 43 0.32 2.38 -6.19
C TRP A 43 0.61 3.80 -5.71
N ARG A 44 -0.15 4.30 -4.75
CA ARG A 44 0.07 5.62 -4.15
C ARG A 44 0.70 5.46 -2.77
N PHE A 45 1.81 6.14 -2.53
CA PHE A 45 2.38 6.28 -1.20
C PHE A 45 1.40 7.07 -0.32
N THR A 46 0.88 6.47 0.75
CA THR A 46 -0.15 7.11 1.59
C THR A 46 0.43 7.71 2.87
N HIS A 47 1.39 7.04 3.49
CA HIS A 47 2.09 7.53 4.68
C HIS A 47 3.31 6.65 4.96
N ALA A 48 4.13 7.08 5.93
CA ALA A 48 5.25 6.32 6.45
C ALA A 48 5.19 6.22 7.97
N LEU A 49 5.53 5.04 8.50
CA LEU A 49 5.86 4.85 9.90
C LEU A 49 7.38 4.87 10.09
N PRO A 50 7.90 5.31 11.25
CA PRO A 50 9.29 5.09 11.61
C PRO A 50 9.62 3.59 11.54
N ALA A 51 10.76 3.25 10.94
CA ALA A 51 11.18 1.86 10.95
C ALA A 51 11.63 1.42 12.35
N PRO A 52 11.29 0.18 12.78
CA PRO A 52 11.69 -0.31 14.10
C PRO A 52 13.20 -0.63 14.20
N TRP A 53 13.93 -0.63 13.08
CA TRP A 53 15.35 -1.01 13.01
C TRP A 53 16.33 0.15 13.01
N GLY A 54 15.87 1.40 12.92
CA GLY A 54 16.77 2.54 12.85
C GLY A 54 16.06 3.88 12.95
N ALA A 55 16.82 4.91 13.32
CA ALA A 55 16.33 6.28 13.35
C ALA A 55 16.09 6.80 11.91
N PRO A 56 15.06 7.63 11.68
CA PRO A 56 14.82 8.24 10.37
C PRO A 56 16.06 8.99 9.87
N LEU A 57 16.38 8.82 8.58
CA LEU A 57 17.53 9.50 7.98
C LEU A 57 17.22 11.00 7.78
N PRO A 58 18.12 11.93 8.19
CA PRO A 58 17.96 13.35 7.91
C PRO A 58 17.89 13.61 6.41
N GLY A 59 16.93 14.43 5.97
CA GLY A 59 16.76 14.78 4.56
C GLY A 59 16.15 13.69 3.67
N ALA A 60 15.70 12.57 4.24
CA ALA A 60 14.93 11.56 3.50
C ALA A 60 13.70 12.21 2.85
N ALA A 61 13.44 11.86 1.59
CA ALA A 61 12.33 12.43 0.83
C ALA A 61 10.98 11.98 1.41
N ASP A 62 10.04 12.90 1.52
CA ASP A 62 8.63 12.55 1.76
C ASP A 62 7.99 12.09 0.45
N LEU A 63 7.57 10.83 0.41
CA LEU A 63 6.91 10.22 -0.73
C LEU A 63 5.39 10.30 -0.65
N THR A 64 4.82 10.86 0.43
CA THR A 64 3.37 10.96 0.61
C THR A 64 2.68 11.58 -0.59
N GLY A 65 1.69 10.88 -1.12
CA GLY A 65 0.91 11.26 -2.28
C GLY A 65 1.62 11.12 -3.63
N ARG A 66 2.85 10.62 -3.68
CA ARG A 66 3.51 10.20 -4.93
C ARG A 66 2.94 8.85 -5.40
N THR A 67 3.11 8.56 -6.68
CA THR A 67 2.64 7.31 -7.28
C THR A 67 3.77 6.53 -7.90
N LEU A 68 3.65 5.22 -7.83
CA LEU A 68 4.47 4.24 -8.51
C LEU A 68 3.55 3.48 -9.47
N THR A 69 3.87 3.53 -10.76
CA THR A 69 3.12 2.87 -11.83
C THR A 69 3.95 1.72 -12.36
N VAL A 70 3.47 0.50 -12.17
CA VAL A 70 4.13 -0.73 -12.59
C VAL A 70 3.45 -1.26 -13.85
N THR A 71 4.19 -1.33 -14.95
CA THR A 71 3.66 -1.78 -16.24
C THR A 71 4.64 -2.72 -16.93
N GLY A 72 4.23 -3.96 -17.20
CA GLY A 72 5.06 -4.93 -17.93
C GLY A 72 6.41 -5.13 -17.26
N ASN A 73 7.45 -4.53 -17.83
CA ASN A 73 8.83 -4.56 -17.38
C ASN A 73 9.38 -3.16 -17.00
N SER A 74 8.54 -2.21 -16.64
CA SER A 74 8.98 -0.88 -16.20
C SER A 74 8.24 -0.39 -14.97
N VAL A 75 8.91 0.46 -14.21
CA VAL A 75 8.34 1.19 -13.08
C VAL A 75 8.57 2.68 -13.30
N ASP A 76 7.49 3.46 -13.37
CA ASP A 76 7.57 4.92 -13.35
C ASP A 76 7.17 5.42 -11.96
N GLY A 77 7.89 6.40 -11.40
CA GLY A 77 7.63 6.87 -10.04
C GLY A 77 8.76 7.68 -9.43
N PRO A 78 8.77 7.87 -8.10
CA PRO A 78 9.90 8.49 -7.42
C PRO A 78 11.14 7.58 -7.44
N LYS A 79 12.33 8.19 -7.37
CA LYS A 79 13.57 7.45 -7.06
C LYS A 79 13.48 6.88 -5.64
N PRO A 80 14.09 5.71 -5.36
CA PRO A 80 14.89 4.90 -6.28
C PRO A 80 14.08 3.93 -7.15
N PHE A 81 12.75 3.91 -7.08
CA PHE A 81 11.93 2.87 -7.72
C PHE A 81 11.81 2.98 -9.25
N ALA A 82 11.97 4.18 -9.81
CA ALA A 82 11.83 4.37 -11.25
C ALA A 82 12.91 3.62 -12.03
N CYS A 83 12.49 2.69 -12.91
CA CYS A 83 13.38 1.83 -13.67
C CYS A 83 12.74 1.40 -15.01
N LYS A 84 13.58 1.13 -16.04
CA LYS A 84 13.10 0.69 -17.36
C LYS A 84 13.21 -0.81 -17.61
N ASN A 85 13.94 -1.51 -16.74
CA ASN A 85 14.12 -2.96 -16.79
C ASN A 85 13.75 -3.54 -15.43
N ALA A 86 12.45 -3.76 -15.24
CA ALA A 86 11.84 -4.33 -14.06
C ALA A 86 11.49 -5.80 -14.30
N SER A 87 11.80 -6.64 -13.33
CA SER A 87 11.30 -8.01 -13.22
C SER A 87 10.88 -8.27 -11.79
N SER A 88 9.92 -9.15 -11.54
CA SER A 88 9.59 -9.53 -10.17
C SER A 88 9.29 -11.00 -9.99
N GLU A 89 9.31 -11.43 -8.73
CA GLU A 89 8.96 -12.76 -8.31
C GLU A 89 8.09 -12.68 -7.06
N LEU A 90 7.01 -13.45 -7.03
CA LEU A 90 6.21 -13.63 -5.83
C LEU A 90 6.93 -14.62 -4.91
N ILE A 91 7.19 -14.19 -3.69
CA ILE A 91 7.85 -14.97 -2.64
C ILE A 91 7.00 -15.00 -1.38
N GLN A 92 7.25 -15.97 -0.51
CA GLN A 92 6.63 -16.07 0.80
C GLN A 92 7.70 -15.96 1.88
N LEU A 93 7.57 -14.96 2.76
CA LEU A 93 8.55 -14.67 3.78
C LEU A 93 7.98 -14.92 5.18
N PRO A 94 8.68 -15.64 6.08
CA PRO A 94 8.35 -15.57 7.50
C PRO A 94 8.62 -14.15 8.02
N ALA A 95 8.09 -13.81 9.20
CA ALA A 95 8.32 -12.48 9.79
C ALA A 95 9.82 -12.11 9.87
N ALA A 96 10.68 -13.08 10.21
CA ALA A 96 12.13 -12.90 10.27
C ALA A 96 12.81 -12.58 8.91
N GLY A 97 12.13 -12.81 7.79
CA GLY A 97 12.63 -12.47 6.45
C GLY A 97 12.17 -11.10 5.94
N LEU A 98 11.22 -10.45 6.63
CA LEU A 98 10.66 -9.17 6.18
C LEU A 98 11.68 -8.04 6.30
N PHE A 99 11.56 -7.05 5.39
CA PHE A 99 12.44 -5.89 5.33
C PHE A 99 13.92 -6.29 5.32
N GLN A 100 14.26 -7.30 4.52
CA GLN A 100 15.60 -7.88 4.41
C GLN A 100 16.15 -8.41 5.74
N GLY A 101 15.27 -8.86 6.63
CA GLY A 101 15.62 -9.40 7.95
C GLY A 101 15.96 -8.35 9.00
N ASN A 102 15.64 -7.07 8.77
CA ASN A 102 15.98 -5.99 9.69
C ASN A 102 15.03 -5.87 10.90
N LEU A 103 13.92 -6.61 10.97
CA LEU A 103 13.01 -6.50 12.11
C LEU A 103 13.71 -6.90 13.43
N PRO A 104 13.67 -6.05 14.46
CA PRO A 104 14.39 -6.31 15.71
C PRO A 104 13.68 -7.34 16.59
N GLY A 105 14.47 -8.01 17.43
CA GLY A 105 13.96 -8.88 18.49
C GLY A 105 13.01 -9.97 17.97
N ASP A 106 11.80 -10.00 18.53
CA ASP A 106 10.73 -10.86 18.05
C ASP A 106 10.14 -10.29 16.76
N ALA A 107 10.62 -10.78 15.62
CA ALA A 107 10.22 -10.32 14.29
C ALA A 107 8.71 -10.42 14.05
N THR A 108 8.02 -11.42 14.63
CA THR A 108 6.56 -11.55 14.52
C THR A 108 5.88 -10.41 15.24
N ARG A 109 6.28 -10.11 16.48
CA ARG A 109 5.75 -8.96 17.22
C ARG A 109 6.03 -7.64 16.51
N ALA A 110 7.25 -7.46 15.98
CA ALA A 110 7.62 -6.26 15.24
C ALA A 110 6.79 -6.10 13.95
N ALA A 111 6.55 -7.19 13.21
CA ALA A 111 5.72 -7.17 12.01
C ALA A 111 4.24 -6.88 12.31
N LEU A 112 3.70 -7.44 13.42
CA LEU A 112 2.35 -7.15 13.88
C LEU A 112 2.15 -5.67 14.20
N ALA A 113 3.14 -5.02 14.82
CA ALA A 113 3.11 -3.58 15.10
C ALA A 113 3.08 -2.72 13.82
N LEU A 114 3.56 -3.26 12.68
CA LEU A 114 3.46 -2.63 11.35
C LEU A 114 2.15 -2.99 10.62
N GLY A 115 1.24 -3.73 11.26
CA GLY A 115 -0.04 -4.14 10.68
C GLY A 115 0.05 -5.32 9.71
N LEU A 116 1.13 -6.11 9.78
CA LEU A 116 1.30 -7.37 9.04
C LEU A 116 0.89 -8.54 9.93
N ILE A 117 -0.24 -9.16 9.61
CA ILE A 117 -0.97 -10.05 10.55
C ILE A 117 -1.05 -11.52 10.13
N ARG A 118 -0.50 -11.86 8.96
CA ARG A 118 -0.52 -13.23 8.42
C ARG A 118 0.87 -13.63 7.97
N PHE A 119 1.30 -14.83 8.37
CA PHE A 119 2.61 -15.38 8.02
C PHE A 119 2.48 -16.84 7.54
N PRO A 120 3.31 -17.30 6.58
CA PRO A 120 4.27 -16.50 5.83
C PRO A 120 3.56 -15.45 4.97
N LEU A 121 4.19 -14.28 4.84
CA LEU A 121 3.62 -13.14 4.16
C LEU A 121 3.97 -13.22 2.68
N ASN A 122 2.96 -13.12 1.81
CA ASN A 122 3.21 -12.91 0.38
C ASN A 122 3.96 -11.59 0.20
N SER A 123 5.01 -11.61 -0.61
CA SER A 123 5.78 -10.44 -1.01
C SER A 123 6.18 -10.53 -2.47
N SER A 124 6.40 -9.40 -3.13
CA SER A 124 7.04 -9.37 -4.44
C SER A 124 8.44 -8.78 -4.30
N SER A 125 9.47 -9.55 -4.66
CA SER A 125 10.80 -9.01 -4.87
C SER A 125 10.84 -8.41 -6.27
N LEU A 126 11.07 -7.11 -6.37
CA LEU A 126 11.21 -6.36 -7.61
C LEU A 126 12.69 -6.08 -7.85
N TRP A 127 13.22 -6.58 -8.96
CA TRP A 127 14.53 -6.21 -9.48
C TRP A 127 14.37 -5.09 -10.49
N CYS A 128 15.04 -3.98 -10.23
CA CYS A 128 15.20 -2.83 -11.11
C CYS A 128 16.69 -2.61 -11.39
N ASP A 129 17.00 -1.85 -12.44
CA ASP A 129 18.35 -1.31 -12.70
C ASP A 129 18.89 -0.44 -11.54
N SER A 130 18.00 0.11 -10.72
CA SER A 130 18.30 0.92 -9.53
C SER A 130 18.47 0.12 -8.23
N GLY A 131 18.13 -1.16 -8.19
CA GLY A 131 18.22 -1.98 -6.99
C GLY A 131 17.13 -3.06 -6.88
N VAL A 132 17.09 -3.72 -5.73
CA VAL A 132 16.09 -4.75 -5.40
C VAL A 132 15.21 -4.25 -4.25
N PHE A 133 13.89 -4.36 -4.42
CA PHE A 133 12.90 -3.87 -3.47
C PHE A 133 11.88 -4.96 -3.16
N ASP A 134 11.63 -5.22 -1.88
CA ASP A 134 10.59 -6.15 -1.45
C ASP A 134 9.30 -5.39 -1.12
N PHE A 135 8.22 -5.74 -1.81
CA PHE A 135 6.87 -5.25 -1.56
C PHE A 135 6.11 -6.27 -0.74
N HIS A 136 5.83 -5.95 0.52
CA HIS A 136 5.20 -6.85 1.48
C HIS A 136 3.68 -6.64 1.50
N TYR A 137 2.89 -7.60 1.03
CA TYR A 137 1.43 -7.47 0.93
C TYR A 137 0.77 -7.58 2.29
N ALA A 138 0.30 -6.47 2.85
CA ALA A 138 -0.48 -6.48 4.09
C ALA A 138 -1.92 -7.01 3.83
N ASP A 139 -2.48 -6.62 2.69
CA ASP A 139 -3.74 -7.13 2.15
C ASP A 139 -3.78 -6.92 0.62
N GLU A 140 -4.97 -7.08 0.02
CA GLU A 140 -5.15 -6.94 -1.42
C GLU A 140 -4.83 -5.54 -1.93
N ASP A 141 -5.06 -4.49 -1.14
CA ASP A 141 -4.94 -3.11 -1.59
C ASP A 141 -3.74 -2.37 -1.01
N THR A 142 -2.95 -3.02 -0.14
CA THR A 142 -1.87 -2.39 0.61
C THR A 142 -0.58 -3.20 0.58
N VAL A 143 0.51 -2.54 0.21
CA VAL A 143 1.87 -3.07 0.32
C VAL A 143 2.72 -2.18 1.21
N LEU A 144 3.65 -2.78 1.95
CA LEU A 144 4.64 -2.10 2.76
C LEU A 144 6.04 -2.28 2.17
N ILE A 145 6.86 -1.24 2.22
CA ILE A 145 8.28 -1.30 1.82
C ILE A 145 9.17 -0.59 2.84
N GLY A 146 10.39 -1.06 3.02
CA GLY A 146 11.42 -0.38 3.80
C GLY A 146 12.25 0.55 2.91
N LEU A 147 12.34 1.84 3.26
CA LEU A 147 13.23 2.81 2.60
C LEU A 147 13.63 3.91 3.59
N ASP A 148 14.91 4.27 3.64
CA ASP A 148 15.45 5.38 4.45
C ASP A 148 15.02 5.37 5.93
N ASN A 149 15.03 4.18 6.55
CA ASN A 149 14.55 3.93 7.92
C ASN A 149 13.09 4.36 8.15
N ARG A 150 12.27 4.19 7.11
CA ARG A 150 10.81 4.31 7.16
C ARG A 150 10.17 3.07 6.56
N VAL A 151 9.00 2.72 7.08
CA VAL A 151 8.09 1.75 6.46
C VAL A 151 7.03 2.54 5.72
N TRP A 152 7.10 2.53 4.40
CA TRP A 152 6.13 3.20 3.54
C TRP A 152 4.94 2.30 3.28
N SER A 153 3.73 2.82 3.51
CA SER A 153 2.48 2.22 3.07
C SER A 153 2.14 2.72 1.67
N LEU A 154 1.95 1.81 0.73
CA LEU A 154 1.42 2.13 -0.59
C LEU A 154 0.05 1.47 -0.75
N SER A 155 -0.89 2.20 -1.34
CA SER A 155 -2.25 1.73 -1.55
C SER A 155 -2.66 1.80 -3.02
N ARG A 156 -3.46 0.82 -3.44
CA ARG A 156 -4.20 0.82 -4.70
C ARG A 156 -5.72 0.87 -4.51
N ALA A 157 -6.18 1.15 -3.29
CA ALA A 157 -7.59 1.31 -2.97
C ALA A 157 -8.23 2.44 -3.80
N PRO A 158 -9.57 2.45 -3.98
CA PRO A 158 -10.25 3.43 -4.84
C PRO A 158 -9.88 4.89 -4.57
N GLY A 159 -9.82 5.35 -3.31
CA GLY A 159 -9.45 6.73 -2.98
C GLY A 159 -7.99 7.08 -3.32
N ALA A 160 -7.09 6.10 -3.35
CA ALA A 160 -5.70 6.27 -3.77
C ALA A 160 -5.59 6.53 -5.29
N LYS A 161 -6.49 5.94 -6.08
CA LYS A 161 -6.59 6.12 -7.55
C LYS A 161 -7.46 7.31 -7.96
N ALA A 162 -8.30 7.80 -7.05
CA ALA A 162 -9.26 8.85 -7.35
C ALA A 162 -8.62 10.21 -7.64
N ALA A 163 -9.28 10.98 -8.49
CA ALA A 163 -8.95 12.38 -8.74
C ALA A 163 -9.03 13.18 -7.42
N ALA A 164 -8.10 14.10 -7.20
CA ALA A 164 -7.98 14.82 -5.93
C ALA A 164 -9.25 15.59 -5.50
N LYS A 165 -10.10 15.96 -6.46
CA LYS A 165 -11.35 16.69 -6.22
C LYS A 165 -12.60 15.79 -6.13
N ALA A 166 -12.49 14.48 -6.38
CA ALA A 166 -13.59 13.54 -6.11
C ALA A 166 -13.75 13.33 -4.60
N PRO A 167 -14.94 12.94 -4.08
CA PRO A 167 -15.15 12.80 -2.64
C PRO A 167 -14.13 11.87 -1.96
N GLU A 168 -13.92 10.67 -2.51
CA GLU A 168 -12.93 9.72 -2.01
C GLU A 168 -11.49 10.23 -2.18
N GLY A 169 -11.23 11.05 -3.20
CA GLY A 169 -9.95 11.75 -3.35
C GLY A 169 -9.70 12.78 -2.25
N VAL A 170 -10.73 13.55 -1.88
CA VAL A 170 -10.65 14.51 -0.76
C VAL A 170 -10.36 13.79 0.56
N VAL A 171 -11.06 12.69 0.85
CA VAL A 171 -10.82 11.88 2.05
C VAL A 171 -9.42 11.27 2.06
N GLN A 172 -8.95 10.75 0.91
CA GLN A 172 -7.58 10.24 0.77
C GLN A 172 -6.53 11.30 1.14
N ARG A 173 -6.64 12.53 0.62
CA ARG A 173 -5.68 13.60 0.92
C ARG A 173 -5.80 14.14 2.35
N LEU A 174 -7.00 14.15 2.91
CA LEU A 174 -7.20 14.45 4.34
C LEU A 174 -6.42 13.47 5.21
N LEU A 175 -6.53 12.16 4.95
CA LEU A 175 -5.85 11.13 5.72
C LEU A 175 -4.34 11.15 5.51
N GLU A 176 -3.86 11.41 4.30
CA GLU A 176 -2.43 11.64 4.05
C GLU A 176 -1.88 12.81 4.88
N ALA A 177 -2.59 13.95 4.87
CA ALA A 177 -2.20 15.10 5.69
C ALA A 177 -2.31 14.82 7.19
N HIS A 178 -3.26 13.99 7.61
CA HIS A 178 -3.45 13.59 8.99
C HIS A 178 -2.28 12.73 9.50
N PHE A 179 -1.94 11.68 8.76
CA PHE A 179 -0.86 10.76 9.13
C PHE A 179 0.53 11.41 9.03
N ALA A 180 0.72 12.40 8.14
CA ALA A 180 1.98 13.14 8.04
C ALA A 180 2.18 14.18 9.16
N GLY A 181 1.11 14.79 9.67
CA GLY A 181 1.15 16.00 10.49
C GLY A 181 1.05 15.81 12.00
N GLY A 182 1.17 14.57 12.50
CA GLY A 182 0.80 14.21 13.87
C GLY A 182 -0.72 14.11 14.02
N MET A 183 -1.21 12.99 14.53
CA MET A 183 -2.64 12.67 14.52
C MET A 183 -3.42 13.16 15.76
N GLY A 184 -2.74 13.80 16.72
CA GLY A 184 -3.43 14.36 17.88
C GLY A 184 -4.48 15.40 17.47
N PHE A 185 -5.58 15.52 18.21
CA PHE A 185 -6.60 16.54 17.97
C PHE A 185 -6.26 17.84 18.70
N SER A 186 -5.73 18.83 17.97
CA SER A 186 -5.28 20.11 18.51
C SER A 186 -5.52 21.22 17.48
N ALA A 187 -5.46 22.48 17.90
CA ALA A 187 -5.62 23.61 16.97
C ALA A 187 -4.59 23.57 15.82
N GLN A 188 -3.35 23.16 16.13
CA GLN A 188 -2.26 23.09 15.15
C GLN A 188 -2.49 21.98 14.11
N THR A 189 -2.83 20.78 14.56
CA THR A 189 -3.05 19.62 13.67
C THR A 189 -4.36 19.75 12.90
N LEU A 190 -5.34 20.44 13.48
CA LEU A 190 -6.58 20.82 12.82
C LEU A 190 -6.29 21.79 11.67
N ALA A 191 -5.49 22.85 11.87
CA ALA A 191 -5.12 23.83 10.83
C ALA A 191 -4.61 23.21 9.53
N ASN A 192 -3.78 22.15 9.64
CA ASN A 192 -3.25 21.42 8.49
C ASN A 192 -4.34 20.72 7.64
N LYS A 193 -5.52 20.49 8.22
CA LYS A 193 -6.65 19.80 7.59
C LYS A 193 -7.72 20.74 7.05
N ARG A 194 -7.62 22.05 7.34
CA ARG A 194 -8.60 23.06 6.91
C ARG A 194 -9.05 22.92 5.45
N PRO A 195 -8.17 22.66 4.46
CA PRO A 195 -8.58 22.56 3.05
C PRO A 195 -9.59 21.45 2.75
N PHE A 196 -9.73 20.46 3.63
CA PHE A 196 -10.59 19.29 3.43
C PHE A 196 -11.89 19.36 4.21
N LEU A 197 -11.98 20.22 5.22
CA LEU A 197 -13.12 20.31 6.14
C LEU A 197 -14.11 21.38 5.68
N SER A 198 -15.40 21.13 5.91
CA SER A 198 -16.43 22.14 5.68
C SER A 198 -16.23 23.31 6.62
N GLU A 199 -16.75 24.49 6.27
CA GLU A 199 -16.69 25.64 7.17
C GLU A 199 -17.37 25.31 8.51
N GLY A 200 -18.52 24.64 8.46
CA GLY A 200 -19.26 24.24 9.66
C GLY A 200 -18.48 23.29 10.58
N LEU A 201 -17.85 22.26 10.03
CA LEU A 201 -17.08 21.30 10.83
C LEU A 201 -15.84 21.95 11.42
N TRP A 202 -15.16 22.77 10.62
CA TRP A 202 -14.00 23.55 11.02
C TRP A 202 -14.29 24.46 12.22
N GLN A 203 -15.38 25.23 12.15
CA GLN A 203 -15.77 26.15 13.21
C GLN A 203 -16.16 25.40 14.49
N ALA A 204 -16.95 24.33 14.38
CA ALA A 204 -17.33 23.52 15.54
C ALA A 204 -16.11 22.96 16.28
N ALA A 205 -15.12 22.47 15.53
CA ALA A 205 -13.88 21.93 16.10
C ALA A 205 -13.03 23.01 16.79
N ASN A 206 -12.92 24.21 16.22
CA ASN A 206 -12.22 25.30 16.89
C ASN A 206 -12.95 25.78 18.15
N VAL A 207 -14.28 25.86 18.12
CA VAL A 207 -15.08 26.20 19.30
C VAL A 207 -14.88 25.17 20.40
N TYR A 208 -14.90 23.87 20.06
CA TYR A 208 -14.63 22.80 21.02
C TYR A 208 -13.24 22.93 21.66
N LEU A 209 -12.20 23.12 20.85
CA LEU A 209 -10.81 23.24 21.32
C LEU A 209 -10.55 24.51 22.14
N ALA A 210 -11.36 25.55 21.99
CA ALA A 210 -11.27 26.78 22.77
C ALA A 210 -11.93 26.69 24.15
N LYS A 211 -12.76 25.66 24.41
CA LYS A 211 -13.40 25.45 25.72
C LYS A 211 -12.34 25.03 26.74
N SER A 212 -12.29 25.72 27.88
CA SER A 212 -11.55 25.22 29.05
C SER A 212 -12.24 23.97 29.59
N GLN A 213 -11.58 22.82 29.49
CA GLN A 213 -12.07 21.55 30.03
C GLN A 213 -11.60 21.41 31.49
N PRO A 214 -12.48 21.07 32.45
CA PRO A 214 -12.06 20.71 33.81
C PRO A 214 -11.02 19.58 33.76
N SER A 215 -9.96 19.68 34.55
CA SER A 215 -8.86 18.70 34.52
C SER A 215 -9.24 17.33 35.08
N ASP A 216 -10.36 17.25 35.81
CA ASP A 216 -10.90 16.04 36.44
C ASP A 216 -12.00 15.35 35.62
N GLU A 217 -12.45 15.97 34.51
CA GLU A 217 -13.41 15.37 33.59
C GLU A 217 -12.71 14.75 32.38
N VAL A 218 -13.18 13.58 31.97
CA VAL A 218 -12.74 12.97 30.71
C VAL A 218 -13.38 13.75 29.56
N PRO A 219 -12.61 14.33 28.63
CA PRO A 219 -13.16 15.08 27.52
C PRO A 219 -14.05 14.19 26.63
N ALA A 220 -15.08 14.78 26.03
CA ALA A 220 -15.94 14.08 25.07
C ALA A 220 -15.15 13.51 23.87
N ILE A 221 -14.05 14.17 23.49
CA ILE A 221 -13.08 13.68 22.51
C ILE A 221 -11.82 13.31 23.29
N ASN A 222 -11.69 12.02 23.62
CA ASN A 222 -10.57 11.46 24.39
C ASN A 222 -9.58 10.65 23.53
N GLY A 223 -9.70 10.76 22.20
CA GLY A 223 -8.90 10.09 21.18
C GLY A 223 -8.80 10.92 19.91
N ASP A 224 -8.40 10.28 18.82
CA ASP A 224 -8.36 10.90 17.50
C ASP A 224 -9.74 10.82 16.81
N PRO A 225 -10.43 11.95 16.59
CA PRO A 225 -11.76 11.94 15.97
C PRO A 225 -11.74 11.65 14.47
N PHE A 226 -10.57 11.68 13.80
CA PHE A 226 -10.49 11.33 12.38
C PHE A 226 -10.42 9.82 12.17
N THR A 227 -9.87 9.07 13.13
CA THR A 227 -9.70 7.62 13.03
C THR A 227 -10.53 6.82 14.03
N ASP A 228 -11.17 7.50 14.99
CA ASP A 228 -11.86 6.91 16.15
C ASP A 228 -10.93 5.94 16.91
N SER A 229 -9.73 6.42 17.24
CA SER A 229 -8.71 5.57 17.86
C SER A 229 -7.85 6.28 18.91
N GLN A 230 -7.41 5.49 19.89
CA GLN A 230 -6.41 5.92 20.88
C GLN A 230 -4.99 5.75 20.35
N GLU A 231 -4.77 4.66 19.61
CA GLU A 231 -3.50 4.34 18.97
C GLU A 231 -3.57 4.58 17.47
N TYR A 232 -2.42 4.83 16.87
CA TYR A 232 -2.33 5.19 15.46
C TYR A 232 -2.59 3.95 14.60
N PRO A 233 -3.63 3.95 13.74
CA PRO A 233 -3.83 2.86 12.81
C PRO A 233 -2.59 2.73 11.92
N PRO A 234 -2.04 1.53 11.70
CA PRO A 234 -0.86 1.42 10.84
C PRO A 234 -1.21 1.54 9.36
N ARG A 235 -2.49 1.36 8.98
CA ARG A 235 -2.94 1.36 7.58
C ARG A 235 -4.38 1.86 7.44
N PHE A 236 -4.70 2.41 6.27
CA PHE A 236 -6.06 2.77 5.89
C PHE A 236 -6.32 2.51 4.39
N ALA A 237 -7.59 2.26 4.05
CA ALA A 237 -8.06 2.11 2.68
C ALA A 237 -9.37 2.89 2.47
N VAL A 238 -9.36 3.83 1.54
CA VAL A 238 -10.51 4.68 1.21
C VAL A 238 -11.34 4.03 0.09
N GLN A 239 -12.61 3.75 0.39
CA GLN A 239 -13.54 3.08 -0.50
C GLN A 239 -14.24 4.06 -1.47
N PRO A 240 -14.94 3.56 -2.51
CA PRO A 240 -15.67 4.42 -3.44
C PRO A 240 -16.75 5.25 -2.73
N ALA A 241 -16.96 6.48 -3.20
CA ALA A 241 -18.01 7.34 -2.67
C ALA A 241 -19.41 6.90 -3.13
N ARG A 242 -20.40 7.07 -2.25
CA ARG A 242 -21.82 7.07 -2.60
C ARG A 242 -22.27 8.52 -2.68
N ILE A 243 -22.63 8.99 -3.88
CA ILE A 243 -22.98 10.40 -4.13
C ILE A 243 -24.49 10.52 -4.31
N ALA A 244 -25.10 11.47 -3.60
CA ALA A 244 -26.50 11.83 -3.73
C ALA A 244 -26.64 13.36 -3.76
N GLY A 245 -26.70 13.93 -4.97
CA GLY A 245 -26.78 15.37 -5.17
C GLY A 245 -25.52 16.11 -4.68
N ASP A 246 -25.70 16.98 -3.71
CA ASP A 246 -24.66 17.79 -3.06
C ASP A 246 -24.04 17.10 -1.83
N LYS A 247 -24.35 15.82 -1.60
CA LYS A 247 -23.82 15.00 -0.50
C LYS A 247 -23.09 13.77 -1.02
N ALA A 248 -22.08 13.35 -0.27
CA ALA A 248 -21.42 12.08 -0.51
C ALA A 248 -21.08 11.38 0.82
N GLU A 249 -21.09 10.06 0.83
CA GLU A 249 -20.52 9.25 1.91
C GLU A 249 -19.35 8.43 1.37
N VAL A 250 -18.23 8.44 2.08
CA VAL A 250 -17.02 7.66 1.79
C VAL A 250 -16.71 6.79 2.99
N GLU A 251 -16.65 5.48 2.80
CA GLU A 251 -16.21 4.56 3.84
C GLU A 251 -14.68 4.49 3.85
N VAL A 252 -14.10 4.50 5.05
CA VAL A 252 -12.66 4.29 5.25
C VAL A 252 -12.49 3.11 6.18
N LYS A 253 -11.71 2.12 5.72
CA LYS A 253 -11.27 1.00 6.54
C LYS A 253 -9.92 1.32 7.15
N PHE A 254 -9.80 1.21 8.47
CA PHE A 254 -8.54 1.24 9.20
C PHE A 254 -8.19 -0.19 9.62
N SER A 255 -6.91 -0.57 9.50
CA SER A 255 -6.49 -1.95 9.74
C SER A 255 -5.14 -2.05 10.44
N GLY A 256 -4.99 -3.00 11.35
CA GLY A 256 -3.79 -3.32 12.13
C GLY A 256 -3.89 -4.71 12.77
N ALA A 257 -3.01 -5.05 13.71
CA ALA A 257 -3.03 -6.33 14.42
C ALA A 257 -4.36 -6.57 15.15
N ASP A 258 -4.79 -5.59 15.94
CA ASP A 258 -6.00 -5.66 16.77
C ASP A 258 -7.04 -4.61 16.34
N LEU A 259 -6.88 -4.04 15.14
CA LEU A 259 -7.72 -2.99 14.60
C LEU A 259 -8.34 -3.43 13.27
N ASP A 260 -9.67 -3.47 13.23
CA ASP A 260 -10.46 -3.51 11.99
C ASP A 260 -11.69 -2.60 12.18
N SER A 261 -11.49 -1.30 11.90
CA SER A 261 -12.50 -0.27 12.13
C SER A 261 -12.95 0.34 10.79
N ARG A 262 -14.21 0.76 10.73
CA ARG A 262 -14.81 1.37 9.53
C ARG A 262 -15.54 2.65 9.91
N LEU A 263 -15.05 3.76 9.38
CA LEU A 263 -15.66 5.07 9.57
C LEU A 263 -16.32 5.53 8.29
N ARG A 264 -17.40 6.30 8.41
CA ARG A 264 -18.04 6.96 7.26
C ARG A 264 -17.81 8.45 7.31
N TYR A 265 -17.08 8.93 6.32
CA TYR A 265 -16.84 10.34 6.08
C TYR A 265 -18.01 10.88 5.27
N ARG A 266 -18.74 11.82 5.84
CA ARG A 266 -19.83 12.53 5.17
C ARG A 266 -19.28 13.82 4.59
N LEU A 267 -19.49 14.00 3.30
CA LEU A 267 -19.07 15.18 2.57
C LEU A 267 -20.29 15.96 2.07
N ILE A 268 -20.13 17.27 2.03
CA ILE A 268 -21.04 18.18 1.35
C ILE A 268 -20.29 18.94 0.26
N ARG A 269 -21.02 19.48 -0.72
CA ARG A 269 -20.48 20.39 -1.72
C ARG A 269 -20.60 21.83 -1.25
N GLU A 270 -19.47 22.46 -0.95
CA GLU A 270 -19.37 23.89 -0.59
C GLU A 270 -18.54 24.62 -1.65
N ALA A 271 -19.10 25.70 -2.24
CA ALA A 271 -18.43 26.49 -3.28
C ALA A 271 -17.80 25.60 -4.38
N ASP A 272 -18.59 24.65 -4.88
CA ASP A 272 -18.23 23.65 -5.90
C ASP A 272 -17.12 22.66 -5.52
N ALA A 273 -16.68 22.63 -4.25
CA ALA A 273 -15.71 21.67 -3.74
C ALA A 273 -16.34 20.70 -2.73
N TRP A 274 -15.93 19.44 -2.77
CA TRP A 274 -16.27 18.49 -1.72
C TRP A 274 -15.49 18.81 -0.44
N ARG A 275 -16.19 18.76 0.69
CA ARG A 275 -15.67 19.02 2.03
C ARG A 275 -16.23 18.02 3.02
N VAL A 276 -15.38 17.46 3.88
CA VAL A 276 -15.82 16.60 4.99
C VAL A 276 -16.57 17.44 5.99
N ASP A 277 -17.82 17.09 6.23
CA ASP A 277 -18.76 17.80 7.10
C ASP A 277 -19.02 17.06 8.41
N ASP A 278 -18.85 15.73 8.41
CA ASP A 278 -18.96 14.89 9.59
C ASP A 278 -18.22 13.54 9.38
N ILE A 279 -17.92 12.86 10.48
CA ILE A 279 -17.33 11.53 10.50
C ILE A 279 -18.16 10.67 11.44
N VAL A 280 -18.82 9.65 10.90
CA VAL A 280 -19.65 8.72 11.68
C VAL A 280 -18.84 7.52 12.09
N TYR A 281 -18.86 7.24 13.39
CA TYR A 281 -18.13 6.13 14.00
C TYR A 281 -18.96 4.85 13.99
N SER A 282 -18.27 3.71 13.97
CA SER A 282 -18.89 2.38 13.91
C SER A 282 -19.67 2.03 15.19
N ALA A 283 -19.30 2.60 16.34
CA ALA A 283 -19.94 2.34 17.62
C ALA A 283 -21.07 3.34 17.91
N GLY A 284 -22.31 2.83 18.08
CA GLY A 284 -23.41 3.58 18.70
C GLY A 284 -23.99 4.76 17.92
N GLY A 285 -23.55 5.02 16.68
CA GLY A 285 -24.05 6.12 15.85
C GLY A 285 -23.52 7.50 16.24
N ALA A 286 -22.53 7.58 17.13
CA ALA A 286 -21.82 8.81 17.43
C ALA A 286 -21.08 9.34 16.19
N SER A 287 -20.85 10.65 16.15
CA SER A 287 -20.10 11.29 15.08
C SER A 287 -19.20 12.39 15.61
N PHE A 288 -18.16 12.73 14.86
CA PHE A 288 -17.23 13.79 15.22
C PHE A 288 -17.98 15.10 15.49
N ARG A 289 -18.90 15.49 14.61
CA ARG A 289 -19.74 16.67 14.84
C ARG A 289 -20.60 16.54 16.08
N GLY A 290 -21.15 15.35 16.34
CA GLY A 290 -21.96 15.08 17.52
C GLY A 290 -21.19 15.21 18.84
N LEU A 291 -19.89 14.89 18.87
CA LEU A 291 -19.04 15.02 20.07
C LEU A 291 -18.72 16.48 20.45
N MET A 292 -19.02 17.44 19.57
CA MET A 292 -18.67 18.85 19.77
C MET A 292 -19.86 19.73 20.19
N GLN A 293 -21.08 19.18 20.14
CA GLN A 293 -22.32 19.84 20.55
C GLN A 293 -22.44 19.80 22.08
#